data_AF-A0A822F8H6-F1
#
_entry.id   AF-A0A822F8H6-F1
#
_cell.length_a   1.000
_cell.length_b   1.000
_cell.length_c   1.000
_cell.angle_alpha   90.00
_cell.angle_beta   90.00
_cell.angle_gamma   90.00
#
_symmetry.space_group_name_H-M   'P 1'
#
loop_
_entity.id
_entity.type
_entity.pdbx_description
1 polymer ?
#
loop_
_entity_poly.entity_id
_entity_poly.type
_entity_poly.pdbx_seq_one_letter_code
_entity_poly.pdbx_strand_id
1 'polypeptide(L)'
;SSMASLCDKMRRQILSHAFYVENNEQLDTNLSLTYAGWNELFLSKQKENLPIDKEIYRRIYSGGCEPSIRKQVWPFLFSHYSFESTNDKRNNVDHTTIERYNTLIKEWHSAEDIVIQIDFQHTNNRKNTL
;
A
#
# COMPACT_ATOMS: atom_id res chain seq x y z
N SER A 1 -1.85 -14.15 3.13
CA SER A 1 -1.11 -12.95 3.55
C SER A 1 -1.96 -12.13 4.51
N SER A 2 -1.62 -12.16 5.81
CA SER A 2 -2.40 -11.47 6.85
C SER A 2 -2.14 -9.96 6.85
N MET A 3 -3.17 -9.17 7.21
CA MET A 3 -3.08 -7.74 7.48
C MET A 3 -1.92 -7.40 8.43
N ALA A 4 -1.60 -8.30 9.36
CA ALA A 4 -0.45 -8.18 10.25
C ALA A 4 0.90 -8.09 9.50
N SER A 5 1.08 -8.86 8.42
CA SER A 5 2.31 -8.81 7.62
C SER A 5 2.44 -7.51 6.82
N LEU A 6 1.31 -6.90 6.46
CA LEU A 6 1.27 -5.59 5.81
C LEU A 6 1.61 -4.51 6.85
N CYS A 7 1.02 -4.57 8.05
CA CYS A 7 1.35 -3.69 9.17
C CYS A 7 2.82 -3.81 9.61
N ASP A 8 3.42 -5.00 9.54
CA ASP A 8 4.84 -5.18 9.85
C ASP A 8 5.76 -4.67 8.73
N LYS A 9 5.38 -4.83 7.45
CA LYS A 9 6.10 -4.22 6.32
C LYS A 9 5.99 -2.70 6.35
N MET A 10 4.80 -2.18 6.66
CA MET A 10 4.52 -0.78 6.97
C MET A 10 5.46 -0.27 8.04
N ARG A 11 5.47 -0.92 9.20
CA ARG A 11 6.31 -0.52 10.33
C ARG A 11 7.79 -0.55 9.95
N ARG A 12 8.26 -1.59 9.26
CA ARG A 12 9.65 -1.70 8.79
C ARG A 12 10.03 -0.63 7.78
N GLN A 13 9.16 -0.29 6.82
CA GLN A 13 9.44 0.76 5.85
C GLN A 13 9.41 2.15 6.50
N ILE A 14 8.43 2.45 7.35
CA ILE A 14 8.39 3.70 8.13
C ILE A 14 9.67 3.83 8.96
N LEU A 15 10.03 2.78 9.71
CA LEU A 15 11.25 2.75 10.50
C LEU A 15 12.48 2.93 9.62
N SER A 16 12.65 2.14 8.56
CA SER A 16 13.81 2.24 7.65
C SER A 16 14.00 3.63 7.03
N HIS A 17 12.91 4.31 6.67
CA HIS A 17 12.97 5.66 6.09
C HIS A 17 13.12 6.76 7.15
N ALA A 18 12.57 6.56 8.36
CA ALA A 18 12.71 7.49 9.49
C ALA A 18 14.06 7.35 10.22
N PHE A 19 14.68 6.17 10.21
CA PHE A 19 15.85 5.81 11.03
C PHE A 19 17.19 6.34 10.48
N TYR A 20 17.19 7.14 9.41
CA TYR A 20 18.35 7.95 9.02
C TYR A 20 18.39 9.32 9.70
N VAL A 21 17.50 9.58 10.66
CA VAL A 21 17.54 10.77 11.50
C VAL A 21 17.87 10.31 12.92
N GLU A 22 19.14 10.39 13.29
CA GLU A 22 19.56 10.40 14.68
C GLU A 22 18.80 11.52 15.39
N ASN A 23 17.87 11.16 16.28
CA ASN A 23 17.72 11.73 17.63
C ASN A 23 16.42 11.23 18.27
N ASN A 24 16.55 10.67 19.48
CA ASN A 24 15.46 10.31 20.37
C ASN A 24 14.78 11.57 20.91
N GLU A 25 13.93 12.22 20.11
CA GLU A 25 12.98 13.22 20.62
C GLU A 25 11.65 12.55 20.95
N GLN A 26 11.06 12.93 22.08
CA GLN A 26 9.79 12.39 22.58
C GLN A 26 8.70 12.54 21.51
N LEU A 27 7.92 11.47 21.33
CA LEU A 27 6.81 11.39 20.37
C LEU A 27 5.76 12.48 20.69
N ASP A 28 5.83 13.62 20.02
CA ASP A 28 4.78 14.64 20.09
C ASP A 28 3.63 14.24 19.16
N THR A 29 2.50 13.84 19.75
CA THR A 29 1.29 13.50 19.01
C THR A 29 0.69 14.68 18.25
N ASN A 30 1.07 15.93 18.58
CA ASN A 30 0.69 17.12 17.82
C ASN A 30 1.38 17.19 16.45
N LEU A 31 2.36 16.33 16.18
CA LEU A 31 3.07 16.25 14.90
C LEU A 31 2.42 15.29 13.90
N SER A 32 1.22 14.78 14.18
CA SER A 32 0.48 13.94 13.24
C SER A 32 0.32 14.62 11.88
N LEU A 33 0.48 13.87 10.81
CA LEU A 33 0.31 14.39 9.46
C LEU A 33 -1.19 14.62 9.20
N THR A 34 -1.60 15.89 9.28
CA THR A 34 -2.96 16.35 8.97
C THR A 34 -3.16 16.55 7.46
N TYR A 35 -4.41 16.64 7.01
CA TYR A 35 -4.70 16.99 5.62
C TYR A 35 -4.00 18.25 5.14
N ALA A 36 -4.05 19.32 5.93
CA ALA A 36 -3.43 20.60 5.60
C ALA A 36 -1.91 20.48 5.49
N GLY A 37 -1.27 19.84 6.48
CA GLY A 37 0.19 19.64 6.48
C GLY A 37 0.65 18.75 5.33
N TRP A 38 -0.12 17.71 4.99
CA TRP A 38 0.17 16.89 3.81
C TRP A 38 0.15 17.72 2.52
N ASN A 39 -0.91 18.50 2.30
CA ASN A 39 -1.04 19.30 1.07
C ASN A 39 0.07 20.36 0.97
N GLU A 40 0.41 21.03 2.06
CA GLU A 40 1.51 22.00 2.11
C GLU A 40 2.85 21.35 1.76
N LEU A 41 3.22 20.25 2.43
CA LEU A 41 4.49 19.57 2.20
C LEU A 41 4.56 18.97 0.78
N PHE A 42 3.45 18.41 0.29
CA PHE A 42 3.39 17.78 -1.03
C PHE A 42 3.44 18.83 -2.16
N LEU A 43 2.78 19.97 -2.02
CA LEU A 43 2.89 21.08 -2.97
C LEU A 43 4.27 21.73 -2.95
N SER A 44 4.85 21.91 -1.76
CA SER A 44 6.20 22.44 -1.59
C SER A 44 7.24 21.53 -2.26
N LYS A 45 7.06 20.20 -2.14
CA LYS A 45 7.88 19.22 -2.85
C LYS A 45 7.82 19.40 -4.36
N GLN A 46 6.63 19.56 -4.92
CA GLN A 46 6.47 19.72 -6.36
C GLN A 46 7.05 21.04 -6.89
N LYS A 47 6.99 22.11 -6.08
CA LYS A 47 7.46 23.44 -6.47
C LYS A 47 8.97 23.62 -6.34
N GLU A 48 9.56 23.13 -5.25
CA GLU A 48 10.96 23.45 -4.87
C GLU A 48 11.88 22.22 -4.86
N ASN A 49 11.37 21.04 -5.23
CA ASN A 49 12.07 19.75 -5.21
C ASN A 49 12.88 19.47 -3.92
N LEU A 50 12.48 20.04 -2.79
CA LEU A 50 13.15 19.87 -1.51
C LEU A 50 13.12 18.41 -1.03
N PRO A 51 14.11 17.88 -0.30
CA PRO A 51 14.10 16.51 0.23
C PRO A 51 13.15 16.37 1.44
N ILE A 52 11.86 16.62 1.22
CA ILE A 52 10.80 16.67 2.25
C ILE A 52 10.13 15.31 2.50
N ASP A 53 10.47 14.31 1.67
CA ASP A 53 10.07 12.92 1.83
C ASP A 53 10.43 12.38 3.21
N LYS A 54 11.64 12.70 3.70
CA LYS A 54 12.08 12.34 5.07
C LYS A 54 11.21 12.97 6.15
N GLU A 55 10.83 14.23 5.99
CA GLU A 55 9.97 14.93 6.96
C GLU A 55 8.56 14.34 6.99
N ILE A 56 8.02 13.96 5.83
CA ILE A 56 6.73 13.25 5.73
C ILE A 56 6.80 11.93 6.49
N TYR A 57 7.84 11.12 6.27
CA TYR A 57 8.03 9.86 6.98
C TYR A 57 8.20 10.06 8.49
N ARG A 58 8.95 11.09 8.90
CA ARG A 58 9.13 11.45 10.31
C ARG A 58 7.81 11.80 10.99
N ARG A 59 6.95 12.59 10.36
CA ARG A 59 5.62 12.95 10.89
C ARG A 59 4.70 11.74 11.01
N ILE A 60 4.66 10.89 9.99
CA ILE A 60 3.90 9.63 10.02
C ILE A 60 4.40 8.71 11.13
N TYR A 61 5.71 8.65 11.34
CA TYR A 61 6.30 7.87 12.42
C TYR A 61 5.98 8.44 13.81
N SER A 62 6.09 9.76 13.97
CA SER A 62 6.00 10.43 15.27
C SER A 62 4.57 10.60 15.77
N GLY A 63 3.65 10.95 14.89
CA GLY A 63 2.24 11.23 15.24
C GLY A 63 1.21 10.49 14.39
N GLY A 64 1.64 9.66 13.44
CA GLY A 64 0.72 9.00 12.51
C GLY A 64 0.24 9.92 11.38
N CYS A 65 -0.73 9.42 10.62
CA CYS A 65 -1.44 10.20 9.61
C CYS A 65 -2.96 10.12 9.83
N GLU A 66 -3.61 11.25 9.58
CA GLU A 66 -5.06 11.39 9.65
C GLU A 66 -5.73 10.35 8.72
N PRO A 67 -6.82 9.68 9.15
CA PRO A 67 -7.49 8.66 8.34
C PRO A 67 -7.91 9.13 6.94
N SER A 68 -8.28 10.41 6.81
CA SER A 68 -8.73 11.05 5.56
C SER A 68 -7.67 11.03 4.46
N ILE A 69 -6.38 11.16 4.80
CA ILE A 69 -5.27 11.23 3.83
C ILE A 69 -4.58 9.89 3.57
N ARG A 70 -4.90 8.85 4.34
CA ARG A 70 -4.22 7.54 4.22
C ARG A 70 -4.20 7.02 2.79
N LYS A 71 -5.34 7.10 2.09
CA LYS A 71 -5.43 6.66 0.68
C LYS A 71 -4.44 7.36 -0.25
N GLN A 72 -4.09 8.61 0.04
CA GLN A 72 -3.14 9.39 -0.75
C GLN A 72 -1.70 9.14 -0.33
N VAL A 73 -1.44 9.07 0.98
CA VAL A 73 -0.10 8.95 1.56
C VAL A 73 0.46 7.54 1.45
N TRP A 74 -0.39 6.53 1.65
CA TRP A 74 0.02 5.12 1.74
C TRP A 74 0.75 4.60 0.50
N PRO A 75 0.29 4.88 -0.74
CA PRO A 75 1.04 4.50 -1.92
C PRO A 75 2.49 5.00 -1.94
N PHE A 76 2.77 6.22 -1.44
CA PHE A 76 4.14 6.72 -1.32
C PHE A 76 4.90 5.98 -0.22
N LEU A 77 4.24 5.73 0.91
CA LEU A 77 4.83 5.01 2.02
C LEU A 77 5.24 3.57 1.66
N PHE A 78 4.48 2.91 0.79
CA PHE A 78 4.81 1.57 0.31
C PHE A 78 5.79 1.54 -0.84
N SER A 79 6.31 2.69 -1.24
CA SER A 79 7.09 2.84 -2.48
C SER A 79 6.33 2.35 -3.72
N HIS A 80 5.00 2.33 -3.65
CA HIS A 80 4.13 2.07 -4.81
C HIS A 80 4.15 3.28 -5.74
N TYR A 81 4.17 4.48 -5.16
CA TYR A 81 4.48 5.72 -5.86
C TYR A 81 5.84 6.27 -5.42
N SER A 82 6.55 6.90 -6.35
CA SER A 82 7.71 7.74 -6.04
C SER A 82 7.25 9.18 -5.80
N PHE A 83 7.86 9.90 -4.86
CA PHE A 83 7.64 11.34 -4.70
C PHE A 83 8.07 12.17 -5.92
N GLU A 84 8.91 11.60 -6.78
CA GLU A 84 9.35 12.20 -8.05
C GLU A 84 8.42 11.85 -9.22
N SER A 85 7.45 10.96 -9.01
CA SER A 85 6.53 10.53 -10.07
C SER A 85 5.56 11.65 -10.46
N THR A 86 5.26 11.75 -11.75
CA THR A 86 4.16 12.59 -12.24
C THR A 86 2.82 11.90 -12.01
N ASN A 87 1.74 12.67 -12.09
CA ASN A 87 0.39 12.12 -11.97
C ASN A 87 0.10 11.03 -13.00
N ASP A 88 0.54 11.22 -14.24
CA ASP A 88 0.34 10.23 -15.31
C ASP A 88 1.09 8.93 -15.03
N LYS A 89 2.31 9.03 -14.48
CA LYS A 89 3.08 7.84 -14.12
C LYS A 89 2.39 7.05 -13.01
N ARG A 90 1.80 7.73 -12.02
CA ARG A 90 1.00 7.09 -10.96
C ARG A 90 -0.26 6.41 -11.52
N ASN A 91 -1.01 7.10 -12.38
CA ASN A 91 -2.18 6.51 -13.03
C ASN A 91 -1.83 5.23 -13.81
N ASN A 92 -0.67 5.22 -14.49
CA ASN A 92 -0.20 4.02 -15.19
C ASN A 92 0.18 2.88 -14.22
N VAL A 93 0.81 3.20 -13.08
CA VAL A 93 1.09 2.20 -12.03
C VAL A 93 -0.21 1.62 -11.48
N ASP A 94 -1.23 2.44 -11.28
CA ASP A 94 -2.54 1.98 -10.81
C ASP A 94 -3.18 1.03 -11.83
N HIS A 95 -3.22 1.43 -13.10
CA HIS A 95 -3.78 0.63 -14.18
C HIS A 95 -3.11 -0.74 -14.28
N THR A 96 -1.78 -0.75 -14.37
CA THR A 96 -1.01 -1.99 -14.48
C THR A 96 -1.19 -2.90 -13.25
N THR A 97 -1.34 -2.31 -12.06
CA THR A 97 -1.58 -3.06 -10.82
C THR A 97 -2.95 -3.70 -10.81
N ILE A 98 -3.99 -2.96 -11.23
CA ILE A 98 -5.36 -3.46 -11.34
C ILE A 98 -5.45 -4.57 -12.40
N GLU A 99 -4.82 -4.39 -13.56
CA GLU A 99 -4.77 -5.42 -14.61
C GLU A 99 -4.13 -6.70 -14.10
N ARG A 100 -2.97 -6.60 -13.43
CA ARG A 100 -2.28 -7.75 -12.85
C ARG A 100 -3.15 -8.46 -11.81
N TYR A 101 -3.82 -7.70 -10.94
CA TYR A 101 -4.76 -8.27 -9.97
C TYR A 101 -5.88 -9.04 -10.67
N ASN A 102 -6.52 -8.43 -11.68
CA ASN A 102 -7.61 -9.05 -12.42
C ASN A 102 -7.18 -10.33 -13.14
N THR A 103 -5.98 -10.35 -13.72
CA THR A 103 -5.42 -11.55 -14.35
C THR A 103 -5.21 -12.67 -13.34
N LEU A 104 -4.57 -12.38 -12.20
CA LEU A 104 -4.34 -13.38 -11.14
C LEU A 104 -5.65 -13.97 -10.59
N ILE A 105 -6.65 -13.12 -10.39
CA ILE A 105 -7.96 -13.56 -9.92
C ILE A 105 -8.66 -14.43 -10.96
N LYS A 106 -8.57 -14.10 -12.25
CA LYS A 106 -9.12 -14.94 -13.34
C LYS A 106 -8.44 -16.31 -13.39
N GLU A 107 -7.12 -16.36 -13.26
CA GLU A 107 -6.36 -17.61 -13.21
C GLU A 107 -6.79 -18.47 -12.02
N TRP A 108 -6.95 -17.85 -10.84
CA TRP A 108 -7.39 -18.54 -9.64
C TRP A 108 -8.80 -19.11 -9.78
N HIS A 109 -9.76 -18.32 -10.28
CA HIS A 109 -11.12 -18.81 -10.55
C HIS A 109 -11.15 -19.92 -11.61
N SER A 110 -10.33 -19.82 -12.65
CA SER A 110 -10.24 -20.89 -13.67
C SER A 110 -9.77 -22.20 -13.04
N ALA A 111 -8.83 -22.15 -12.10
CA ALA A 111 -8.38 -23.33 -11.35
C ALA A 111 -9.46 -23.86 -10.40
N GLU A 112 -10.21 -22.97 -9.73
CA GLU A 112 -11.32 -23.32 -8.86
C GLU A 112 -12.45 -24.05 -9.61
N ASP A 113 -12.83 -23.54 -10.79
CA ASP A 113 -13.85 -24.15 -11.65
C ASP A 113 -13.49 -25.58 -12.06
N ILE A 114 -12.21 -25.83 -12.37
CA ILE A 114 -11.71 -27.18 -12.71
C ILE A 114 -11.87 -28.13 -11.53
N VAL A 115 -11.51 -27.70 -10.31
CA VAL A 115 -11.64 -28.52 -9.10
C VAL A 115 -13.11 -28.85 -8.83
N ILE A 116 -13.98 -27.85 -8.90
CA ILE A 116 -15.43 -28.02 -8.73
C ILE A 116 -15.98 -29.04 -9.74
N GLN A 117 -15.56 -28.92 -11.00
CA GLN A 117 -15.99 -29.85 -12.05
C GLN A 117 -15.53 -31.28 -11.76
N ILE A 118 -14.28 -31.47 -11.34
CA ILE A 118 -13.72 -32.78 -10.98
C ILE A 118 -14.50 -33.41 -9.82
N ASP A 119 -14.76 -32.64 -8.76
CA ASP A 119 -15.52 -33.11 -7.60
C ASP A 119 -16.96 -33.52 -7.97
N PHE A 120 -17.59 -32.77 -8.87
CA PHE A 120 -18.90 -33.11 -9.41
C PHE A 120 -18.87 -34.43 -10.21
N GLN A 121 -17.87 -34.64 -11.06
CA GLN A 121 -17.72 -35.91 -11.79
C GLN A 121 -17.47 -37.08 -10.84
N HIS A 122 -16.60 -36.93 -9.84
CA HIS A 122 -16.33 -37.98 -8.85
C HIS A 122 -17.54 -38.32 -7.99
N THR A 123 -18.37 -37.34 -7.63
CA THR A 123 -19.59 -37.58 -6.86
C THR A 123 -20.69 -38.26 -7.68
N ASN A 124 -20.88 -37.87 -8.94
CA ASN A 124 -21.82 -38.54 -9.84
C ASN A 124 -21.41 -39.98 -10.16
N ASN A 125 -20.12 -40.21 -10.43
CA ASN A 125 -19.61 -41.56 -10.68
C ASN A 125 -19.83 -42.50 -9.48
N ARG A 126 -19.71 -42.00 -8.25
CA ARG A 126 -20.04 -42.76 -7.02
C ARG A 126 -21.53 -43.10 -6.90
N LYS A 127 -22.43 -42.24 -7.37
CA LYS A 127 -23.89 -42.50 -7.35
C LYS A 127 -24.33 -43.49 -8.42
N ASN A 128 -23.65 -43.53 -9.57
CA ASN A 128 -23.97 -44.42 -10.68
C ASN A 128 -23.39 -45.84 -10.52
N THR A 129 -22.53 -46.07 -9.51
CA THR A 129 -21.90 -47.37 -9.22
C THR A 129 -22.54 -48.10 -8.03
N LEU A 130 -23.62 -47.54 -7.45
CA LEU A 130 -24.49 -48.13 -6.42
C LEU A 130 -25.87 -48.40 -7.03
#